data_AF-A0A6I5HEC6-F1
#
_entry.id   AF-A0A6I5HEC6-F1
#
_cell.length_a   1.000
_cell.length_b   1.000
_cell.length_c   1.000
_cell.angle_alpha   90.00
_cell.angle_beta   90.00
_cell.angle_gamma   90.00
#
_symmetry.space_group_name_H-M   'P 1'
#
loop_
_entity.id
_entity.type
_entity.pdbx_description
1 polymer ?
#
loop_
_entity_poly.entity_id
_entity_poly.type
_entity_poly.pdbx_seq_one_letter_code
_entity_poly.pdbx_strand_id
1 'polypeptide(L)'
;NGGALLWQHLFWFFGHPEVYIVALPFFGIVSEIIPVFSRKPLFGYVPMIGATVSITMLSAVVWAHHMFATGAVLLPFFSAMSFLIAVPTGIKFFAWIGTMVHGSVSFETPMLWSLGFLVSFLLGGLSGVLIASPPLDFHLTDSYFIVAHLHYVLFGTVVFAMFAGFYFWWPKFTGKMLDERLGKVHFWLLFPGFQLTFLVQHWLGEQGMPRRYADYLPGDGFTLLNTLSSAGAFLLGVSTLPFLYNVWRTAVRGERVSLDDPWGWGRGLEWATSCPPPRHNFVALPRIRSESPAFDLHHPEVESPAGEERVR
;
A
#
# COMPACT_ATOMS: atom_id res chain seq x y z
N ASN A 1 -11.46 -3.61 39.07
CA ASN A 1 -11.20 -4.54 37.95
C ASN A 1 -11.58 -3.85 36.66
N GLY A 2 -10.64 -3.37 35.85
CA GLY A 2 -10.85 -2.43 34.72
C GLY A 2 -11.80 -2.87 33.58
N GLY A 3 -12.52 -3.99 33.70
CA GLY A 3 -13.70 -4.32 32.91
C GLY A 3 -13.52 -4.24 31.39
N ALA A 4 -14.55 -3.77 30.70
CA ALA A 4 -14.54 -3.62 29.24
C ALA A 4 -13.46 -2.63 28.74
N LEU A 5 -13.15 -1.59 29.51
CA LEU A 5 -12.14 -0.59 29.11
C LEU A 5 -10.71 -1.16 29.18
N LEU A 6 -10.41 -2.04 30.15
CA LEU A 6 -9.13 -2.73 30.21
C LEU A 6 -8.91 -3.55 28.94
N TRP A 7 -9.93 -4.28 28.49
CA TRP A 7 -9.84 -5.00 27.22
C TRP A 7 -9.61 -4.06 26.05
N GLN A 8 -10.37 -2.97 25.94
CA GLN A 8 -10.21 -2.03 24.82
C GLN A 8 -8.81 -1.40 24.78
N HIS A 9 -8.27 -0.96 25.93
CA HIS A 9 -6.92 -0.41 25.96
C HIS A 9 -5.88 -1.46 25.55
N LEU A 10 -5.93 -2.69 26.09
CA LEU A 10 -4.96 -3.74 25.76
C LEU A 10 -5.08 -4.20 24.29
N PHE A 11 -6.31 -4.43 23.84
CA PHE A 11 -6.59 -4.88 22.49
C PHE A 11 -6.15 -3.84 21.47
N TRP A 12 -6.50 -2.57 21.65
CA TRP A 12 -6.12 -1.54 20.68
C TRP A 12 -4.65 -1.16 20.78
N PHE A 13 -4.04 -1.24 21.97
CA PHE A 13 -2.58 -1.08 22.11
C PHE A 13 -1.81 -2.13 21.31
N PHE A 14 -2.37 -3.33 21.13
CA PHE A 14 -1.87 -4.29 20.15
C PHE A 14 -2.32 -3.96 18.72
N GLY A 15 -3.62 -3.78 18.50
CA GLY A 15 -4.23 -3.76 17.19
C GLY A 15 -3.83 -2.57 16.32
N HIS A 16 -3.55 -1.41 16.92
CA HIS A 16 -3.13 -0.26 16.13
C HIS A 16 -1.66 -0.33 15.66
N PRO A 17 -0.69 -0.73 16.49
CA PRO A 17 0.62 -1.11 15.99
C PRO A 17 0.57 -2.24 14.96
N GLU A 18 -0.31 -3.24 15.13
CA GLU A 18 -0.48 -4.33 14.16
C GLU A 18 -0.81 -3.81 12.76
N VAL A 19 -1.73 -2.86 12.61
CA VAL A 19 -2.04 -2.31 11.27
C VAL A 19 -0.83 -1.64 10.61
N TYR A 20 0.12 -1.10 11.38
CA TYR A 20 1.37 -0.55 10.85
C TYR A 20 2.43 -1.62 10.58
N ILE A 21 2.47 -2.71 11.35
CA ILE A 21 3.27 -3.90 11.01
C ILE A 21 2.85 -4.42 9.65
N VAL A 22 1.54 -4.42 9.37
CA VAL A 22 1.02 -4.77 8.06
C VAL A 22 1.39 -3.71 7.02
N ALA A 23 1.16 -2.42 7.26
CA ALA A 23 1.33 -1.38 6.24
C ALA A 23 2.79 -1.10 5.82
N LEU A 24 3.73 -1.05 6.77
CA LEU A 24 5.09 -0.56 6.51
C LEU A 24 5.89 -1.41 5.50
N PRO A 25 5.85 -2.76 5.52
CA PRO A 25 6.48 -3.59 4.49
C PRO A 25 5.93 -3.31 3.10
N PHE A 26 4.62 -3.13 2.95
CA PHE A 26 3.99 -2.81 1.66
C PHE A 26 4.38 -1.41 1.15
N PHE A 27 4.58 -0.44 2.04
CA PHE A 27 5.21 0.82 1.66
C PHE A 27 6.63 0.60 1.13
N GLY A 28 7.38 -0.35 1.70
CA GLY A 28 8.68 -0.78 1.18
C GLY A 28 8.57 -1.32 -0.24
N ILE A 29 7.58 -2.17 -0.53
CA ILE A 29 7.34 -2.69 -1.89
C ILE A 29 7.13 -1.56 -2.90
N VAL A 30 6.27 -0.60 -2.56
CA VAL A 30 6.00 0.55 -3.43
C VAL A 30 7.25 1.42 -3.60
N SER A 31 8.05 1.58 -2.54
CA SER A 31 9.34 2.26 -2.58
C SER A 31 10.40 1.59 -3.44
N GLU A 32 10.36 0.27 -3.61
CA GLU A 32 11.24 -0.46 -4.54
C GLU A 32 10.78 -0.34 -5.99
N ILE A 33 9.46 -0.42 -6.22
CA ILE A 33 8.87 -0.41 -7.57
C ILE A 33 8.99 0.96 -8.23
N ILE A 34 8.58 2.03 -7.54
CA ILE A 34 8.46 3.36 -8.15
C ILE A 34 9.79 3.85 -8.77
N PRO A 35 10.95 3.76 -8.11
CA PRO A 35 12.25 4.15 -8.69
C PRO A 35 12.61 3.41 -9.97
N VAL A 36 12.34 2.09 -10.03
CA VAL A 36 12.66 1.24 -11.20
C VAL A 36 11.88 1.71 -12.42
N PHE A 37 10.56 1.86 -12.28
CA PHE A 37 9.70 2.25 -13.40
C PHE A 37 9.71 3.76 -13.67
N SER A 38 10.27 4.58 -12.78
CA SER A 38 10.50 6.02 -13.02
C SER A 38 11.90 6.30 -13.57
N ARG A 39 12.80 5.30 -13.60
CA ARG A 39 14.21 5.42 -14.01
C ARG A 39 14.96 6.52 -13.24
N LYS A 40 14.65 6.68 -11.95
CA LYS A 40 15.17 7.74 -11.08
C LYS A 40 15.37 7.21 -9.66
N PRO A 41 16.40 7.66 -8.92
CA PRO A 41 16.53 7.32 -7.51
C PRO A 41 15.30 7.74 -6.69
N LEU A 42 15.05 7.03 -5.59
CA LEU A 42 13.98 7.38 -4.65
C LEU A 42 14.23 8.77 -4.07
N PHE A 43 13.32 9.70 -4.32
CA PHE A 43 13.42 11.06 -3.84
C PHE A 43 13.36 11.10 -2.31
N GLY A 44 14.39 11.66 -1.67
CA GLY A 44 14.44 11.79 -0.21
C GLY A 44 14.58 10.45 0.53
N TYR A 45 15.51 9.58 0.11
CA TYR A 45 15.78 8.29 0.76
C TYR A 45 15.98 8.39 2.28
N VAL A 46 16.81 9.33 2.76
CA VAL A 46 17.04 9.54 4.21
C VAL A 46 15.77 10.03 4.93
N PRO A 47 15.05 11.07 4.46
CA PRO A 47 13.74 11.41 4.98
C PRO A 47 12.74 10.25 5.02
N MET A 48 12.77 9.35 4.03
CA MET A 48 11.92 8.16 3.98
C MET A 48 12.22 7.14 5.10
N ILE A 49 13.50 6.98 5.46
CA ILE A 49 13.91 6.17 6.62
C ILE A 49 13.39 6.83 7.90
N GLY A 50 13.63 8.14 8.07
CA GLY A 50 13.16 8.90 9.23
C GLY A 50 11.65 8.88 9.40
N ALA A 51 10.90 8.99 8.30
CA ALA A 51 9.44 8.84 8.28
C ALA A 51 9.00 7.44 8.73
N THR A 52 9.68 6.38 8.29
CA THR A 52 9.37 5.00 8.70
C THR A 52 9.59 4.80 10.20
N VAL A 53 10.74 5.25 10.73
CA VAL A 53 11.01 5.22 12.18
C VAL A 53 9.96 6.01 12.96
N SER A 54 9.59 7.20 12.46
CA SER A 54 8.59 8.05 13.11
C SER A 54 7.21 7.38 13.16
N ILE A 55 6.75 6.76 12.06
CA ILE A 55 5.48 6.01 12.03
C ILE A 55 5.53 4.84 13.02
N THR A 56 6.63 4.08 13.04
CA THR A 56 6.79 2.96 13.97
C THR A 56 6.67 3.42 15.43
N MET A 57 7.38 4.49 15.82
CA MET A 57 7.32 4.99 17.19
C MET A 57 5.96 5.58 17.55
N LEU A 58 5.36 6.33 16.63
CA LEU A 58 4.02 6.91 16.84
C LEU A 58 2.93 5.84 16.91
N SER A 59 3.07 4.73 16.19
CA SER A 59 2.07 3.65 16.19
C SER A 59 1.77 3.11 17.59
N ALA A 60 2.79 3.09 18.48
CA ALA A 60 2.69 2.62 19.85
C ALA A 60 1.98 3.61 20.81
N VAL A 61 1.75 4.85 20.40
CA VAL A 61 1.23 5.91 21.30
C VAL A 61 -0.12 6.50 20.87
N VAL A 62 -0.79 5.93 19.86
CA VAL A 62 -2.06 6.47 19.33
C VAL A 62 -3.27 5.56 19.48
N TRP A 63 -3.10 4.37 20.04
CA TRP A 63 -4.08 3.28 19.98
C TRP A 63 -5.52 3.65 20.39
N ALA A 64 -5.68 4.58 21.34
CA ALA A 64 -7.00 4.88 21.89
C ALA A 64 -7.86 5.77 20.98
N HIS A 65 -7.43 6.11 19.76
CA HIS A 65 -8.34 6.70 18.78
C HIS A 65 -9.47 5.76 18.38
N HIS A 66 -9.33 4.44 18.55
CA HIS A 66 -10.43 3.48 18.36
C HIS A 66 -11.49 3.54 19.47
N MET A 67 -11.28 4.39 20.47
CA MET A 67 -12.08 4.45 21.69
C MET A 67 -12.73 5.83 21.90
N PHE A 68 -12.70 6.73 20.91
CA PHE A 68 -13.20 8.10 21.09
C PHE A 68 -14.65 8.15 21.59
N ALA A 69 -15.52 7.30 21.06
CA ALA A 69 -16.93 7.21 21.45
C ALA A 69 -17.17 6.67 22.86
N THR A 70 -16.16 6.12 23.54
CA THR A 70 -16.32 5.54 24.88
C THR A 70 -16.47 6.59 25.99
N GLY A 71 -16.05 7.83 25.72
CA GLY A 71 -15.99 8.89 26.74
C GLY A 71 -14.94 8.66 27.84
N ALA A 72 -14.07 7.66 27.70
CA ALA A 72 -13.17 7.19 28.75
C ALA A 72 -11.68 7.31 28.40
N VAL A 73 -11.33 8.21 27.46
CA VAL A 73 -9.95 8.42 26.99
C VAL A 73 -9.61 9.91 26.95
N LEU A 74 -8.32 10.24 27.00
CA LEU A 74 -7.83 11.62 26.87
C LEU A 74 -7.91 12.08 25.41
N LEU A 75 -9.10 12.51 24.98
CA LEU A 75 -9.41 12.83 23.58
C LEU A 75 -8.39 13.75 22.89
N PRO A 76 -7.97 14.90 23.48
CA PRO A 76 -7.06 15.82 22.79
C PRO A 76 -5.69 15.20 22.51
N PHE A 77 -5.18 14.36 23.42
CA PHE A 77 -3.90 13.69 23.25
C PHE A 77 -3.95 12.68 22.09
N PHE A 78 -4.90 11.75 22.13
CA PHE A 78 -4.99 10.70 21.13
C PHE A 78 -5.40 11.24 19.75
N SER A 79 -6.20 12.31 19.69
CA SER A 79 -6.51 13.02 18.45
C SER A 79 -5.26 13.70 17.87
N ALA A 80 -4.55 14.52 18.66
CA ALA A 80 -3.35 15.22 18.20
C ALA A 80 -2.25 14.26 17.72
N MET A 81 -2.02 13.17 18.46
CA MET A 81 -1.02 12.17 18.07
C MET A 81 -1.45 11.38 16.83
N SER A 82 -2.74 11.13 16.64
CA SER A 82 -3.25 10.49 15.41
C SER A 82 -3.07 11.37 14.18
N PHE A 83 -3.34 12.68 14.29
CA PHE A 83 -3.00 13.64 13.24
C PHE A 83 -1.50 13.66 12.95
N LEU A 84 -0.66 13.58 13.98
CA LEU A 84 0.79 13.61 13.82
C LEU A 84 1.31 12.45 12.96
N ILE A 85 0.67 11.27 12.96
CA ILE A 85 1.08 10.15 12.08
C ILE A 85 0.84 10.45 10.60
N ALA A 86 -0.14 11.30 10.27
CA ALA A 86 -0.38 11.68 8.89
C ALA A 86 0.82 12.43 8.29
N VAL A 87 1.62 13.12 9.11
CA VAL A 87 2.80 13.89 8.66
C VAL A 87 3.90 13.00 8.07
N PRO A 88 4.51 12.03 8.79
CA PRO A 88 5.53 11.17 8.21
C PRO A 88 4.97 10.28 7.08
N THR A 89 3.70 9.89 7.14
CA THR A 89 3.05 9.20 6.02
C THR A 89 2.98 10.10 4.78
N GLY A 90 2.65 11.39 4.97
CA GLY A 90 2.69 12.41 3.93
C GLY A 90 4.10 12.58 3.33
N ILE A 91 5.15 12.57 4.15
CA ILE A 91 6.56 12.60 3.66
C ILE A 91 6.82 11.45 2.68
N LYS A 92 6.37 10.23 3.00
CA LYS A 92 6.51 9.07 2.09
C LYS A 92 5.71 9.28 0.80
N PHE A 93 4.49 9.82 0.88
CA PHE A 93 3.70 10.19 -0.29
C PHE A 93 4.41 11.17 -1.22
N PHE A 94 4.92 12.27 -0.67
CA PHE A 94 5.66 13.25 -1.44
C PHE A 94 6.97 12.69 -2.00
N ALA A 95 7.62 11.77 -1.28
CA ALA A 95 8.78 11.04 -1.79
C ALA A 95 8.44 10.19 -3.03
N TRP A 96 7.35 9.42 -2.99
CA TRP A 96 6.89 8.65 -4.15
C TRP A 96 6.52 9.53 -5.34
N ILE A 97 5.76 10.62 -5.11
CA ILE A 97 5.44 11.57 -6.18
C ILE A 97 6.71 12.24 -6.73
N GLY A 98 7.60 12.72 -5.87
CA GLY A 98 8.87 13.35 -6.26
C GLY A 98 9.82 12.43 -7.02
N THR A 99 9.71 11.12 -6.80
CA THR A 99 10.44 10.09 -7.57
C THR A 99 9.90 9.96 -8.99
N MET A 100 8.58 10.03 -9.17
CA MET A 100 7.96 9.99 -10.51
C MET A 100 8.12 11.31 -11.28
N VAL A 101 8.14 12.44 -10.57
CA VAL A 101 8.30 13.78 -11.17
C VAL A 101 9.65 13.90 -11.88
N HIS A 102 9.60 14.29 -13.16
CA HIS A 102 10.74 14.32 -14.09
C HIS A 102 11.39 12.96 -14.36
N GLY A 103 10.77 11.85 -13.93
CA GLY A 103 11.17 10.50 -14.30
C GLY A 103 10.64 10.09 -15.68
N SER A 104 11.25 9.07 -16.28
CA SER A 104 10.77 8.46 -17.51
C SER A 104 9.86 7.28 -17.15
N VAL A 105 8.61 7.59 -16.80
CA VAL A 105 7.67 6.62 -16.23
C VAL A 105 7.13 5.65 -17.29
N SER A 106 7.21 4.35 -17.00
CA SER A 106 6.53 3.30 -17.78
C SER A 106 5.47 2.57 -16.94
N PHE A 107 4.41 2.10 -17.60
CA PHE A 107 3.19 1.58 -16.96
C PHE A 107 3.01 0.08 -17.20
N GLU A 108 4.06 -0.68 -16.90
CA GLU A 108 4.00 -2.12 -16.71
C GLU A 108 3.19 -2.44 -15.44
N THR A 109 2.78 -3.70 -15.31
CA THR A 109 1.85 -4.11 -14.24
C THR A 109 2.30 -3.71 -12.83
N PRO A 110 3.55 -3.88 -12.38
CA PRO A 110 3.92 -3.48 -11.02
C PRO A 110 3.71 -2.00 -10.75
N MET A 111 4.04 -1.14 -11.72
CA MET A 111 3.86 0.30 -11.60
C MET A 111 2.38 0.69 -11.57
N LEU A 112 1.53 0.05 -12.38
CA LEU A 112 0.09 0.28 -12.35
C LEU A 112 -0.52 -0.06 -10.98
N TRP A 113 -0.12 -1.18 -10.38
CA TRP A 113 -0.58 -1.57 -9.04
C TRP A 113 -0.08 -0.59 -7.96
N SER A 114 1.16 -0.12 -8.05
CA SER A 114 1.70 0.92 -7.17
C SER A 114 0.92 2.24 -7.29
N LEU A 115 0.49 2.62 -8.49
CA LEU A 115 -0.37 3.80 -8.68
C LEU A 115 -1.78 3.59 -8.12
N GLY A 116 -2.35 2.39 -8.29
CA GLY A 116 -3.63 2.02 -7.65
C GLY A 116 -3.55 2.08 -6.12
N PHE A 117 -2.43 1.65 -5.54
CA PHE A 117 -2.09 1.86 -4.13
C PHE A 117 -2.08 3.35 -3.78
N LEU A 118 -1.34 4.20 -4.52
CA LEU A 118 -1.24 5.63 -4.21
C LEU A 118 -2.62 6.31 -4.22
N VAL A 119 -3.47 6.01 -5.20
CA VAL A 119 -4.82 6.59 -5.29
C VAL A 119 -5.70 6.12 -4.12
N SER A 120 -5.78 4.80 -3.91
CA SER A 120 -6.67 4.23 -2.89
C SER A 120 -6.21 4.60 -1.48
N PHE A 121 -4.91 4.50 -1.20
CA PHE A 121 -4.38 4.86 0.09
C PHE A 121 -4.46 6.36 0.35
N LEU A 122 -4.31 7.23 -0.65
CA LEU A 122 -4.52 8.67 -0.47
C LEU A 122 -5.95 8.95 0.02
N LEU A 123 -6.96 8.38 -0.65
CA LEU A 123 -8.35 8.54 -0.24
C LEU A 123 -8.62 7.97 1.17
N GLY A 124 -8.04 6.81 1.49
CA GLY A 124 -8.10 6.22 2.82
C GLY A 124 -7.40 7.05 3.89
N GLY A 125 -6.24 7.63 3.58
CA GLY A 125 -5.49 8.51 4.47
C GLY A 125 -6.24 9.81 4.75
N LEU A 126 -6.87 10.39 3.72
CA LEU A 126 -7.74 11.56 3.88
C LEU A 126 -8.94 11.25 4.78
N SER A 127 -9.62 10.11 4.59
CA SER A 127 -10.70 9.70 5.51
C SER A 127 -10.19 9.39 6.91
N GLY A 128 -8.96 8.90 7.05
CA GLY A 128 -8.28 8.68 8.33
C GLY A 128 -8.06 9.97 9.11
N VAL A 129 -7.63 11.04 8.43
CA VAL A 129 -7.51 12.38 9.04
C VAL A 129 -8.87 12.89 9.49
N LEU A 130 -9.95 12.64 8.74
CA LEU A 130 -11.30 13.03 9.16
C LEU A 130 -11.71 12.34 10.48
N ILE A 131 -11.55 11.03 10.58
CA ILE A 131 -11.94 10.26 11.77
C ILE A 131 -10.93 10.34 12.93
N ALA A 132 -9.75 10.93 12.71
CA ALA A 132 -8.83 11.29 13.80
C ALA A 132 -9.36 12.47 14.66
N SER A 133 -10.42 13.14 14.21
CA SER A 133 -11.13 14.21 14.91
C SER A 133 -12.31 13.66 15.71
N PRO A 134 -12.32 13.70 17.06
CA PRO A 134 -13.43 13.18 17.86
C PRO A 134 -14.80 13.75 17.49
N PRO A 135 -14.99 15.06 17.22
CA PRO A 135 -16.29 15.58 16.81
C PRO A 135 -16.85 14.95 15.52
N LEU A 136 -15.99 14.57 14.57
CA LEU A 136 -16.40 13.87 13.35
C LEU A 136 -16.59 12.37 13.64
N ASP A 137 -15.68 11.76 14.40
CA ASP A 137 -15.75 10.35 14.75
C ASP A 137 -16.98 10.02 15.60
N PHE A 138 -17.50 10.92 16.45
CA PHE A 138 -18.71 10.62 17.22
C PHE A 138 -19.93 10.24 16.37
N HIS A 139 -20.03 10.77 15.16
CA HIS A 139 -21.06 10.37 14.20
C HIS A 139 -20.65 9.14 13.37
N LEU A 140 -19.38 9.05 13.00
CA LEU A 140 -18.89 8.08 12.03
C LEU A 140 -18.42 6.76 12.66
N THR A 141 -18.08 6.77 13.93
CA THR A 141 -17.60 5.60 14.68
C THR A 141 -18.61 4.47 14.59
N ASP A 142 -18.13 3.24 14.46
CA ASP A 142 -18.98 2.07 14.25
C ASP A 142 -19.93 2.14 13.02
N SER A 143 -19.70 3.01 12.03
CA SER A 143 -20.47 3.05 10.79
C SER A 143 -19.78 2.40 9.59
N TYR A 144 -20.48 2.34 8.46
CA TYR A 144 -19.90 1.98 7.15
C TYR A 144 -18.77 2.94 6.71
N PHE A 145 -18.67 4.15 7.27
CA PHE A 145 -17.57 5.06 6.97
C PHE A 145 -16.24 4.50 7.49
N ILE A 146 -16.24 3.92 8.70
CA ILE A 146 -15.06 3.26 9.28
C ILE A 146 -14.71 1.99 8.49
N VAL A 147 -15.73 1.26 8.03
CA VAL A 147 -15.52 0.09 7.15
C VAL A 147 -14.86 0.52 5.85
N ALA A 148 -15.38 1.55 5.20
CA ALA A 148 -14.83 2.09 3.96
C ALA A 148 -13.39 2.60 4.17
N HIS A 149 -13.17 3.41 5.20
CA HIS A 149 -11.84 3.90 5.59
C HIS A 149 -10.83 2.76 5.72
N LEU A 150 -11.16 1.73 6.51
CA LEU A 150 -10.29 0.59 6.73
C LEU A 150 -9.99 -0.13 5.40
N HIS A 151 -10.98 -0.32 4.53
CA HIS A 151 -10.74 -0.97 3.23
C HIS A 151 -9.89 -0.10 2.30
N TYR A 152 -10.11 1.22 2.23
CA TYR A 152 -9.24 2.10 1.43
C TYR A 152 -7.78 2.09 1.90
N VAL A 153 -7.55 2.06 3.21
CA VAL A 153 -6.20 2.00 3.78
C VAL A 153 -5.60 0.60 3.63
N LEU A 154 -6.28 -0.44 4.14
CA LEU A 154 -5.76 -1.81 4.25
C LEU A 154 -5.77 -2.55 2.92
N PHE A 155 -6.83 -2.44 2.13
CA PHE A 155 -6.86 -3.06 0.79
C PHE A 155 -5.87 -2.33 -0.14
N GLY A 156 -5.75 -1.01 0.01
CA GLY A 156 -4.70 -0.20 -0.60
C GLY A 156 -3.31 -0.76 -0.27
N THR A 157 -2.91 -0.75 1.00
CA THR A 157 -1.58 -1.21 1.43
C THR A 157 -1.36 -2.68 1.10
N VAL A 158 -2.25 -3.56 1.52
CA VAL A 158 -2.02 -5.00 1.42
C VAL A 158 -2.26 -5.43 -0.01
N VAL A 159 -3.49 -5.32 -0.53
CA VAL A 159 -3.84 -5.99 -1.78
C VAL A 159 -3.17 -5.35 -2.99
N PHE A 160 -3.23 -4.02 -3.14
CA PHE A 160 -2.61 -3.37 -4.30
C PHE A 160 -1.08 -3.51 -4.27
N ALA A 161 -0.42 -3.23 -3.15
CA ALA A 161 1.04 -3.36 -3.11
C ALA A 161 1.50 -4.83 -3.10
N MET A 162 0.72 -5.77 -2.55
CA MET A 162 1.00 -7.20 -2.68
C MET A 162 0.95 -7.63 -4.13
N PHE A 163 -0.06 -7.22 -4.91
CA PHE A 163 -0.08 -7.52 -6.34
C PHE A 163 1.04 -6.80 -7.08
N ALA A 164 1.35 -5.55 -6.74
CA ALA A 164 2.52 -4.85 -7.28
C ALA A 164 3.80 -5.70 -7.07
N GLY A 165 4.02 -6.17 -5.85
CA GLY A 165 5.13 -7.04 -5.48
C GLY A 165 5.09 -8.41 -6.16
N PHE A 166 3.93 -9.04 -6.28
CA PHE A 166 3.79 -10.29 -7.04
C PHE A 166 4.24 -10.08 -8.47
N TYR A 167 3.67 -9.12 -9.19
CA TYR A 167 4.07 -8.87 -10.57
C TYR A 167 5.56 -8.51 -10.68
N PHE A 168 6.09 -7.72 -9.74
CA PHE A 168 7.49 -7.28 -9.74
C PHE A 168 8.48 -8.42 -9.49
N TRP A 169 8.29 -9.21 -8.44
CA TRP A 169 9.24 -10.26 -8.05
C TRP A 169 8.91 -11.65 -8.59
N TRP A 170 7.78 -11.85 -9.27
CA TRP A 170 7.46 -13.13 -9.91
C TRP A 170 8.60 -13.69 -10.79
N PRO A 171 9.21 -12.90 -11.70
CA PRO A 171 10.34 -13.39 -12.49
C PRO A 171 11.58 -13.65 -11.63
N LYS A 172 11.80 -12.91 -10.55
CA LYS A 172 12.89 -13.16 -9.61
C LYS A 172 12.70 -14.50 -8.89
N PHE A 173 11.49 -14.82 -8.44
CA PHE A 173 11.23 -16.08 -7.73
C PHE A 173 11.13 -17.30 -8.64
N THR A 174 10.54 -17.15 -9.84
CA THR A 174 10.17 -18.28 -10.69
C THR A 174 11.00 -18.40 -11.97
N GLY A 175 11.76 -17.36 -12.32
CA GLY A 175 12.46 -17.25 -13.59
C GLY A 175 11.53 -17.03 -14.79
N LYS A 176 10.25 -16.66 -14.59
CA LYS A 176 9.29 -16.43 -15.68
C LYS A 176 8.53 -15.13 -15.46
N MET A 177 8.21 -14.42 -16.54
CA MET A 177 7.35 -13.23 -16.47
C MET A 177 5.87 -13.64 -16.38
N LEU A 178 5.08 -12.89 -15.62
CA LEU A 178 3.62 -12.90 -15.77
C LEU A 178 3.23 -12.17 -17.06
N ASP A 179 2.10 -12.54 -17.65
CA ASP A 179 1.59 -11.89 -18.86
C ASP A 179 1.05 -10.48 -18.53
N GLU A 180 1.66 -9.46 -19.13
CA GLU A 180 1.31 -8.04 -18.91
C GLU A 180 -0.13 -7.70 -19.30
N ARG A 181 -0.68 -8.32 -20.36
CA ARG A 181 -2.05 -8.03 -20.79
C ARG A 181 -3.05 -8.56 -19.78
N LEU A 182 -2.85 -9.79 -19.31
CA LEU A 182 -3.68 -10.38 -18.26
C LEU A 182 -3.52 -9.65 -16.92
N GLY A 183 -2.32 -9.16 -16.59
CA GLY A 183 -2.11 -8.35 -15.39
C GLY A 183 -2.80 -6.99 -15.46
N LYS A 184 -2.86 -6.37 -16.64
CA LYS A 184 -3.64 -5.13 -16.86
C LYS A 184 -5.14 -5.39 -16.79
N VAL A 185 -5.63 -6.51 -17.33
CA VAL A 185 -7.05 -6.92 -17.17
C VAL A 185 -7.37 -7.13 -15.69
N HIS A 186 -6.51 -7.82 -14.95
CA HIS A 186 -6.67 -7.99 -13.51
C HIS A 186 -6.79 -6.64 -12.79
N PHE A 187 -5.86 -5.71 -13.05
CA PHE A 187 -5.89 -4.37 -12.46
C PHE A 187 -7.18 -3.62 -12.81
N TRP A 188 -7.58 -3.59 -14.09
CA TRP A 188 -8.72 -2.81 -14.55
C TRP A 188 -10.09 -3.43 -14.23
N LEU A 189 -10.15 -4.68 -13.78
CA LEU A 189 -11.34 -5.23 -13.15
C LEU A 189 -11.35 -4.92 -11.65
N LEU A 190 -10.22 -5.12 -10.98
CA LEU A 190 -10.10 -4.96 -9.53
C LEU A 190 -10.23 -3.49 -9.11
N PHE A 191 -9.52 -2.56 -9.75
CA PHE A 191 -9.50 -1.17 -9.33
C PHE A 191 -10.88 -0.50 -9.40
N PRO A 192 -11.64 -0.53 -10.52
CA PRO A 192 -12.98 0.02 -10.54
C PRO A 192 -13.96 -0.74 -9.64
N GLY A 193 -13.85 -2.07 -9.53
CA GLY A 193 -14.64 -2.87 -8.60
C GLY A 193 -14.42 -2.44 -7.15
N PHE A 194 -13.16 -2.18 -6.78
CA PHE A 194 -12.78 -1.66 -5.47
C PHE A 194 -13.42 -0.30 -5.18
N GLN A 195 -13.26 0.65 -6.11
CA GLN A 195 -13.86 1.98 -5.96
C GLN A 195 -15.38 1.87 -5.85
N LEU A 196 -16.04 1.12 -6.74
CA LEU A 196 -17.49 0.95 -6.70
C LEU A 196 -17.98 0.32 -5.39
N THR A 197 -17.21 -0.62 -4.83
CA THR A 197 -17.55 -1.29 -3.57
C THR A 197 -17.51 -0.33 -2.40
N PHE A 198 -16.37 0.34 -2.19
CA PHE A 198 -16.10 1.02 -0.93
C PHE A 198 -16.29 2.54 -0.99
N LEU A 199 -16.23 3.16 -2.18
CA LEU A 199 -16.42 4.61 -2.30
C LEU A 199 -17.80 4.99 -1.78
N VAL A 200 -18.83 4.28 -2.24
CA VAL A 200 -20.23 4.47 -1.83
C VAL A 200 -20.48 4.18 -0.35
N GLN A 201 -19.63 3.37 0.28
CA GLN A 201 -19.76 3.06 1.71
C GLN A 201 -19.40 4.25 2.62
N HIS A 202 -18.56 5.20 2.16
CA HIS A 202 -18.36 6.45 2.89
C HIS A 202 -19.68 7.23 3.01
N TRP A 203 -20.45 7.34 1.91
CA TRP A 203 -21.78 7.97 1.94
C TRP A 203 -22.79 7.16 2.76
N LEU A 204 -22.80 5.83 2.66
CA LEU A 204 -23.69 5.01 3.51
C LEU A 204 -23.42 5.22 5.01
N GLY A 205 -22.14 5.26 5.39
CA GLY A 205 -21.76 5.48 6.79
C GLY A 205 -22.14 6.87 7.28
N GLU A 206 -21.93 7.89 6.45
CA GLU A 206 -22.33 9.28 6.76
C GLU A 206 -23.86 9.43 6.88
N GLN A 207 -24.63 8.73 6.04
CA GLN A 207 -26.09 8.66 6.14
C GLN A 207 -26.60 7.87 7.36
N GLY A 208 -25.70 7.25 8.13
CA GLY A 208 -26.03 6.60 9.40
C GLY A 208 -26.20 5.08 9.32
N MET A 209 -25.74 4.41 8.25
CA MET A 209 -25.73 2.94 8.21
C MET A 209 -24.64 2.36 9.13
N PRO A 210 -25.00 1.69 10.25
CA PRO A 210 -24.01 1.15 11.18
C PRO A 210 -23.34 -0.11 10.62
N ARG A 211 -22.11 -0.38 11.04
CA ARG A 211 -21.43 -1.63 10.70
C ARG A 211 -22.05 -2.81 11.44
N ARG A 212 -21.93 -4.02 10.89
CA ARG A 212 -22.39 -5.30 11.49
C ARG A 212 -23.91 -5.48 11.61
N TYR A 213 -24.70 -4.71 10.86
CA TYR A 213 -26.13 -4.96 10.70
C TYR A 213 -26.35 -6.01 9.61
N ALA A 214 -27.28 -6.95 9.86
CA ALA A 214 -27.59 -8.02 8.92
C ALA A 214 -28.62 -7.60 7.86
N ASP A 215 -29.55 -6.73 8.23
CA ASP A 215 -30.60 -6.17 7.39
C ASP A 215 -30.82 -4.67 7.71
N TYR A 216 -31.61 -4.01 6.87
CA TYR A 216 -32.05 -2.62 7.02
C TYR A 216 -33.44 -2.45 6.39
N LEU A 217 -34.15 -1.39 6.77
CA LEU A 217 -35.51 -1.16 6.28
C LEU A 217 -35.49 -0.51 4.89
N PRO A 218 -36.47 -0.81 4.01
CA PRO A 218 -36.58 -0.13 2.72
C PRO A 218 -36.73 1.40 2.84
N GLY A 219 -37.28 1.89 3.95
CA GLY A 219 -37.45 3.31 4.24
C GLY A 219 -36.18 4.06 4.62
N ASP A 220 -35.08 3.35 4.93
CA ASP A 220 -33.82 3.97 5.37
C ASP A 220 -33.04 4.63 4.22
N GLY A 221 -33.39 4.32 2.96
CA GLY A 221 -32.74 4.90 1.78
C GLY A 221 -31.39 4.27 1.40
N PHE A 222 -30.92 3.24 2.12
CA PHE A 222 -29.61 2.61 1.90
C PHE A 222 -29.55 1.65 0.70
N THR A 223 -30.69 1.32 0.08
CA THR A 223 -30.80 0.25 -0.93
C THR A 223 -29.92 0.46 -2.15
N LEU A 224 -29.92 1.67 -2.73
CA LEU A 224 -29.17 1.92 -3.96
C LEU A 224 -27.66 1.76 -3.74
N LEU A 225 -27.12 2.39 -2.70
CA LEU A 225 -25.68 2.35 -2.41
C LEU A 225 -25.22 0.95 -1.99
N ASN A 226 -26.02 0.19 -1.25
CA ASN A 226 -25.72 -1.22 -0.96
C ASN A 226 -25.73 -2.09 -2.23
N THR A 227 -26.65 -1.83 -3.16
CA THR A 227 -26.71 -2.53 -4.45
C THR A 227 -25.47 -2.26 -5.29
N LEU A 228 -25.04 -0.99 -5.38
CA LEU A 228 -23.80 -0.61 -6.06
C LEU A 228 -22.58 -1.24 -5.38
N SER A 229 -22.51 -1.18 -4.05
CA SER A 229 -21.44 -1.79 -3.26
C SER A 229 -21.35 -3.29 -3.52
N SER A 230 -22.49 -3.98 -3.57
CA SER A 230 -22.58 -5.41 -3.87
C SER A 230 -22.13 -5.75 -5.30
N ALA A 231 -22.55 -4.97 -6.29
CA ALA A 231 -22.10 -5.15 -7.68
C ALA A 231 -20.58 -4.97 -7.81
N GLY A 232 -20.02 -3.96 -7.13
CA GLY A 232 -18.57 -3.78 -7.00
C GLY A 232 -17.89 -5.00 -6.35
N ALA A 233 -18.46 -5.54 -5.28
CA ALA A 233 -17.91 -6.68 -4.55
C ALA A 233 -17.89 -7.97 -5.40
N PHE A 234 -18.93 -8.20 -6.21
CA PHE A 234 -18.92 -9.29 -7.19
C PHE A 234 -17.84 -9.09 -8.25
N LEU A 235 -17.68 -7.87 -8.77
CA LEU A 235 -16.63 -7.55 -9.74
C LEU A 235 -15.23 -7.75 -9.13
N LEU A 236 -15.03 -7.39 -7.86
CA LEU A 236 -13.80 -7.68 -7.11
C LEU A 236 -13.53 -9.18 -7.04
N GLY A 237 -14.54 -10.00 -6.70
CA GLY A 237 -14.40 -11.45 -6.67
C GLY A 237 -13.95 -12.01 -8.03
N VAL A 238 -14.62 -11.59 -9.11
CA VAL A 238 -14.30 -12.00 -10.50
C VAL A 238 -12.92 -11.52 -10.94
N SER A 239 -12.47 -10.35 -10.47
CA SER A 239 -11.17 -9.77 -10.85
C SER A 239 -9.98 -10.66 -10.51
N THR A 240 -10.12 -11.56 -9.54
CA THR A 240 -9.07 -12.52 -9.16
C THR A 240 -8.84 -13.63 -10.20
N LEU A 241 -9.82 -13.93 -11.05
CA LEU A 241 -9.74 -15.02 -12.03
C LEU A 241 -8.65 -14.78 -13.10
N PRO A 242 -8.52 -13.59 -13.72
CA PRO A 242 -7.39 -13.27 -14.59
C PRO A 242 -6.02 -13.49 -13.94
N PHE A 243 -5.86 -13.19 -12.66
CA PHE A 243 -4.60 -13.42 -11.94
C PHE A 243 -4.27 -14.90 -11.83
N LEU A 244 -5.22 -15.70 -11.33
CA LEU A 244 -5.06 -17.15 -11.19
C LEU A 244 -4.76 -17.81 -12.54
N TYR A 245 -5.48 -17.39 -13.59
CA TYR A 245 -5.22 -17.86 -14.94
C TYR A 245 -3.84 -17.46 -15.46
N ASN A 246 -3.39 -16.23 -15.17
CA ASN A 246 -2.07 -15.75 -15.56
C ASN A 246 -0.95 -16.58 -14.90
N VAL A 247 -1.05 -16.80 -13.59
CA VAL A 247 -0.12 -17.66 -12.82
C VAL A 247 -0.09 -19.07 -13.40
N TRP A 248 -1.24 -19.70 -13.60
CA TRP A 248 -1.31 -21.04 -14.18
C TRP A 248 -0.71 -21.11 -15.59
N ARG A 249 -1.10 -20.20 -16.49
CA ARG A 249 -0.66 -20.17 -17.88
C ARG A 249 0.85 -20.00 -17.97
N THR A 250 1.42 -19.07 -17.21
CA THR A 250 2.85 -18.74 -17.27
C THR A 250 3.70 -19.78 -16.54
N ALA A 251 3.20 -20.38 -15.47
CA ALA A 251 3.86 -21.53 -14.84
C ALA A 251 4.05 -22.68 -15.85
N VAL A 252 2.99 -23.03 -16.60
CA VAL A 252 3.01 -24.14 -17.56
C VAL A 252 3.73 -23.78 -18.87
N ARG A 253 3.45 -22.60 -19.45
CA ARG A 253 3.83 -22.25 -20.83
C ARG A 253 4.79 -21.06 -20.95
N GLY A 254 5.05 -20.35 -19.86
CA GLY A 254 5.90 -19.16 -19.87
C GLY A 254 7.36 -19.51 -20.17
N GLU A 255 7.99 -18.67 -20.98
CA GLU A 255 9.43 -18.73 -21.27
C GLU A 255 10.24 -18.24 -20.08
N ARG A 256 11.45 -18.78 -19.93
CA ARG A 256 12.35 -18.37 -18.85
C ARG A 256 13.04 -17.06 -19.22
N VAL A 257 13.15 -16.15 -18.26
CA VAL A 257 13.97 -14.96 -18.41
C VAL A 257 15.45 -15.36 -18.40
N SER A 258 16.25 -14.75 -19.25
CA SER A 258 17.70 -14.97 -19.33
C SER A 258 18.52 -13.86 -18.68
N LEU A 259 17.86 -12.83 -18.16
CA LEU A 259 18.47 -11.64 -17.56
C LEU A 259 18.33 -11.68 -16.04
N ASP A 260 19.33 -11.14 -15.34
CA ASP A 260 19.32 -10.94 -13.90
C ASP A 260 18.27 -9.88 -13.50
N ASP A 261 18.11 -8.87 -14.35
CA ASP A 261 17.12 -7.81 -14.23
C ASP A 261 16.18 -7.77 -15.46
N PRO A 262 14.99 -8.38 -15.37
CA PRO A 262 13.99 -8.36 -16.43
C PRO A 262 13.25 -7.00 -16.54
N TRP A 263 13.36 -6.12 -15.54
CA TRP A 263 12.74 -4.79 -15.55
C TRP A 263 13.71 -3.70 -16.03
N GLY A 264 15.00 -4.02 -16.08
CA GLY A 264 16.07 -3.26 -16.74
C GLY A 264 16.60 -2.04 -15.99
N TRP A 265 15.95 -1.60 -14.91
CA TRP A 265 16.36 -0.46 -14.07
C TRP A 265 16.32 -0.83 -12.58
N GLY A 266 16.43 -2.12 -12.26
CA GLY A 266 16.46 -2.68 -10.91
C GLY A 266 17.55 -2.07 -10.05
N ARG A 267 17.20 -1.65 -8.84
CA ARG A 267 18.10 -0.87 -7.96
C ARG A 267 18.67 -1.70 -6.82
N GLY A 268 17.79 -2.38 -6.08
CA GLY A 268 18.15 -3.23 -4.96
C GLY A 268 19.09 -4.37 -5.35
N LEU A 269 19.88 -4.85 -4.39
CA LEU A 269 20.90 -5.89 -4.59
C LEU A 269 20.36 -7.19 -5.20
N GLU A 270 19.07 -7.48 -4.99
CA GLU A 270 18.36 -8.62 -5.55
C GLU A 270 18.40 -8.67 -7.09
N TRP A 271 18.53 -7.53 -7.77
CA TRP A 271 18.57 -7.46 -9.23
C TRP A 271 19.96 -7.74 -9.81
N ALA A 272 20.99 -7.92 -8.97
CA ALA A 272 22.36 -8.27 -9.39
C ALA A 272 22.64 -9.79 -9.39
N THR A 273 21.60 -10.63 -9.25
CA THR A 273 21.70 -12.09 -9.30
C THR A 273 20.67 -12.68 -10.24
N SER A 274 20.85 -13.95 -10.62
CA SER A 274 20.04 -14.64 -11.61
C SER A 274 18.55 -14.72 -11.25
N CYS A 275 17.73 -14.97 -12.26
CA CYS A 275 16.30 -15.23 -12.13
C CYS A 275 15.97 -16.69 -12.56
N PRO A 276 15.71 -17.62 -11.63
CA PRO A 276 15.72 -17.46 -10.17
C PRO A 276 17.14 -17.43 -9.58
N PRO A 277 17.31 -16.91 -8.35
CA PRO A 277 18.59 -16.95 -7.66
C PRO A 277 19.08 -18.38 -7.42
N PRO A 278 20.41 -18.61 -7.33
CA PRO A 278 20.95 -19.88 -6.88
C PRO A 278 20.54 -20.16 -5.42
N ARG A 279 20.74 -21.41 -4.98
CA ARG A 279 20.37 -21.86 -3.61
C ARG A 279 20.86 -20.94 -2.48
N HIS A 280 22.01 -20.29 -2.65
CA HIS A 280 22.62 -19.39 -1.67
C HIS A 280 22.56 -17.92 -2.10
N ASN A 281 21.57 -17.55 -2.91
CA ASN A 281 21.24 -16.22 -3.43
C ASN A 281 22.24 -15.60 -4.40
N PHE A 282 23.55 -15.72 -4.19
CA PHE A 282 24.58 -15.07 -5.02
C PHE A 282 25.71 -16.03 -5.38
N VAL A 283 26.17 -15.95 -6.64
CA VAL A 283 27.44 -16.55 -7.07
C VAL A 283 28.61 -15.63 -6.70
N ALA A 284 28.42 -14.33 -6.93
CA ALA A 284 29.33 -13.27 -6.51
C ALA A 284 28.50 -12.04 -6.11
N LEU A 285 28.99 -11.30 -5.12
CA LEU A 285 28.36 -10.04 -4.70
C LEU A 285 29.01 -8.87 -5.44
N PRO A 286 28.21 -7.91 -5.97
CA PRO A 286 28.76 -6.67 -6.49
C PRO A 286 29.31 -5.81 -5.34
N ARG A 287 30.22 -4.90 -5.67
CA ARG A 287 30.73 -3.91 -4.71
C ARG A 287 29.64 -2.88 -4.43
N ILE A 288 29.20 -2.80 -3.17
CA ILE A 288 28.17 -1.85 -2.73
C ILE A 288 28.80 -0.47 -2.51
N ARG A 289 28.29 0.56 -3.21
CA ARG A 289 28.78 1.95 -3.12
C ARG A 289 27.69 2.98 -2.86
N SER A 290 26.44 2.64 -3.18
CA SER A 290 25.25 3.47 -2.98
C SER A 290 24.09 2.62 -2.43
N GLU A 291 22.92 3.23 -2.26
CA GLU A 291 21.66 2.56 -1.97
C GLU A 291 21.11 1.73 -3.15
N SER A 292 21.71 1.83 -4.35
CA SER A 292 21.25 1.17 -5.58
C SER A 292 22.35 0.27 -6.21
N PRO A 293 22.86 -0.75 -5.50
CA PRO A 293 24.05 -1.49 -5.94
C PRO A 293 23.88 -2.29 -7.24
N ALA A 294 22.67 -2.78 -7.57
CA ALA A 294 22.44 -3.45 -8.86
C ALA A 294 22.41 -2.45 -10.01
N PHE A 295 21.86 -1.26 -9.77
CA PHE A 295 21.86 -0.17 -10.74
C PHE A 295 23.29 0.27 -11.07
N ASP A 296 24.12 0.51 -10.04
CA ASP A 296 25.53 0.90 -10.22
C ASP A 296 26.33 -0.15 -11.01
N LEU A 297 25.97 -1.44 -10.90
CA LEU A 297 26.61 -2.54 -11.62
C LEU A 297 26.19 -2.56 -13.11
N HIS A 298 24.89 -2.41 -13.38
CA HIS A 298 24.33 -2.54 -14.72
C HIS A 298 24.44 -1.25 -15.55
N HIS A 299 24.58 -0.10 -14.89
CA HIS A 299 24.63 1.23 -15.51
C HIS A 299 25.88 2.03 -15.08
N PRO A 300 27.11 1.53 -15.29
CA PRO A 300 28.33 2.24 -14.91
C PRO A 300 28.52 3.58 -15.62
N GLU A 301 27.83 3.79 -16.75
CA GLU A 301 27.81 5.03 -17.52
C GLU A 301 27.02 6.16 -16.86
N VAL A 302 26.11 5.84 -15.95
CA VAL A 302 25.31 6.82 -15.22
C VAL A 302 26.11 7.19 -13.98
N GLU A 303 26.82 8.33 -14.02
CA GLU A 303 27.58 8.82 -12.87
C GLU A 303 26.68 8.91 -11.64
N SER A 304 27.11 8.28 -10.53
CA SER A 304 26.42 8.38 -9.27
C SER A 304 26.42 9.85 -8.82
N PRO A 305 25.26 10.47 -8.54
CA PRO A 305 25.18 11.87 -8.11
C PRO A 305 25.92 12.16 -6.80
N ALA A 306 26.40 11.13 -6.09
CA ALA A 306 27.30 11.26 -4.95
C ALA A 306 28.60 12.04 -5.24
N GLY A 307 28.95 12.27 -6.52
CA GLY A 307 30.05 13.15 -6.93
C GLY A 307 29.74 14.65 -6.85
N GLU A 308 28.49 15.08 -7.03
CA GLU A 308 28.13 16.51 -7.10
C GLU A 308 27.82 17.12 -5.72
N GLU A 309 27.28 16.35 -4.78
CA GLU A 309 27.00 16.83 -3.41
C GLU A 309 28.25 17.07 -2.55
N ARG A 310 29.45 16.66 -3.00
CA ARG A 310 30.72 17.03 -2.34
C ARG A 310 31.30 18.37 -2.81
N VAL A 311 30.71 19.01 -3.82
CA VAL A 311 31.25 20.23 -4.45
C VAL A 311 30.28 21.42 -4.36
N ARG A 312 29.18 21.34 -3.60
CA ARG A 312 28.31 22.49 -3.31
C ARG A 312 27.94 22.59 -1.84
#